data_AF-A0A956DWX6-F1
#
_entry.id   AF-A0A956DWX6-F1
#
_cell.length_a   1.000
_cell.length_b   1.000
_cell.length_c   1.000
_cell.angle_alpha   90.00
_cell.angle_beta   90.00
_cell.angle_gamma   90.00
#
_symmetry.space_group_name_H-M   'P 1'
#
loop_
_entity.id
_entity.type
_entity.pdbx_description
1 polymer ?
#
loop_
_entity_poly.entity_id
_entity_poly.type
_entity_poly.pdbx_seq_one_letter_code
_entity_poly.pdbx_strand_id
1 'polypeptide(L)'
;MFGCRVTLGAARRGAAMSLALAASLLLGLATARADEPAEPKGAPEAKALAEAKALFKAGVAAYTSGEFEAALQAFRQSYAITPRPGLIFSMAQTQRRLFYAGGRDPQHLQAAIQGYTAYLEAVKRGGRRLEASQAIEELERVRRQLGLDRAGEGPGDAPEPTPTDGATVGEIPEPTPEPAPTAPEPEATRLMVTSPARGATVALDG
;
A
#
# COMPACT_ATOMS: atom_id res chain seq x y z
N MET A 1 -55.76 -26.83 21.04
CA MET A 1 -56.29 -28.08 20.48
C MET A 1 -55.56 -28.36 19.17
N PHE A 2 -54.94 -29.56 19.06
CA PHE A 2 -54.53 -30.32 17.86
C PHE A 2 -53.72 -29.60 16.76
N GLY A 3 -52.57 -30.05 16.27
CA GLY A 3 -51.78 -31.29 16.44
C GLY A 3 -50.67 -31.29 15.35
N CYS A 4 -49.43 -31.64 15.70
CA CYS A 4 -48.66 -32.80 15.20
C CYS A 4 -48.62 -32.95 13.65
N ARG A 5 -47.46 -33.03 12.98
CA ARG A 5 -46.44 -34.08 13.14
C ARG A 5 -45.08 -33.72 12.52
N VAL A 6 -44.05 -34.07 13.27
CA VAL A 6 -42.68 -34.37 12.87
C VAL A 6 -42.66 -35.57 11.93
N THR A 7 -41.94 -35.51 10.81
CA THR A 7 -41.54 -36.71 10.04
C THR A 7 -40.06 -36.96 10.21
N LEU A 8 -39.77 -37.91 11.10
CA LEU A 8 -38.48 -38.54 11.32
C LEU A 8 -38.37 -39.71 10.33
N GLY A 9 -37.44 -39.63 9.37
CA GLY A 9 -37.14 -40.71 8.44
C GLY A 9 -35.83 -41.40 8.82
N ALA A 10 -35.90 -42.42 9.67
CA ALA A 10 -34.78 -43.31 9.99
C ALA A 10 -35.16 -44.76 9.63
N ALA A 11 -34.46 -45.36 8.65
CA ALA A 11 -34.31 -46.80 8.48
C ALA A 11 -33.09 -47.04 7.56
N ARG A 12 -31.91 -47.43 8.06
CA ARG A 12 -31.47 -48.72 8.64
C ARG A 12 -30.95 -49.72 7.58
N ARG A 13 -29.64 -49.94 7.67
CA ARG A 13 -28.92 -51.24 7.79
C ARG A 13 -28.78 -52.15 6.56
N GLY A 14 -27.51 -52.43 6.26
CA GLY A 14 -27.03 -53.62 5.54
C GLY A 14 -25.74 -53.25 4.79
N ALA A 15 -24.61 -53.93 4.90
CA ALA A 15 -24.21 -55.07 5.70
C ALA A 15 -22.67 -55.00 5.81
N ALA A 16 -22.14 -55.30 6.98
CA ALA A 16 -20.72 -55.55 7.16
C ALA A 16 -20.38 -56.97 6.70
N MET A 17 -19.14 -57.13 6.23
CA MET A 17 -18.27 -58.28 6.54
C MET A 17 -18.39 -59.57 5.72
N SER A 18 -17.44 -59.76 4.79
CA SER A 18 -16.88 -61.05 4.34
C SER A 18 -15.38 -60.82 4.10
N LEU A 19 -14.55 -60.88 5.14
CA LEU A 19 -13.72 -62.02 5.55
C LEU A 19 -12.75 -62.57 4.49
N ALA A 20 -11.48 -62.46 4.85
CA ALA A 20 -10.23 -62.80 4.17
C ALA A 20 -10.11 -64.23 3.60
N LEU A 21 -9.39 -64.34 2.48
CA LEU A 21 -8.45 -65.41 2.05
C LEU A 21 -7.84 -64.88 0.72
N ALA A 22 -6.57 -64.94 0.36
CA ALA A 22 -5.41 -65.69 0.81
C ALA A 22 -4.13 -64.93 0.39
N ALA A 23 -3.06 -65.17 1.13
CA ALA A 23 -1.73 -64.62 0.95
C ALA A 23 -0.93 -65.28 -0.18
N SER A 24 0.13 -64.58 -0.59
CA SER A 24 1.27 -64.99 -1.45
C SER A 24 1.02 -64.74 -2.94
N LEU A 25 1.91 -64.11 -3.71
CA LEU A 25 3.33 -64.40 -3.76
C LEU A 25 4.05 -63.38 -4.69
N LEU A 26 5.18 -62.86 -4.21
CA LEU A 26 6.41 -62.46 -4.93
C LEU A 26 6.44 -61.24 -5.88
N LEU A 27 7.24 -60.27 -5.41
CA LEU A 27 8.49 -59.83 -6.07
C LEU A 27 8.44 -58.61 -7.00
N GLY A 28 8.83 -57.47 -6.41
CA GLY A 28 9.74 -56.51 -7.03
C GLY A 28 9.14 -55.57 -8.06
N LEU A 29 9.04 -54.29 -7.71
CA LEU A 29 9.59 -53.22 -8.54
C LEU A 29 9.71 -51.96 -7.69
N ALA A 30 10.94 -51.47 -7.58
CA ALA A 30 11.34 -50.10 -7.32
C ALA A 30 10.53 -49.32 -6.26
N THR A 31 11.19 -49.05 -5.14
CA THR A 31 11.02 -47.80 -4.42
C THR A 31 11.31 -46.63 -5.37
N ALA A 32 10.33 -46.25 -6.20
CA ALA A 32 10.27 -44.92 -6.77
C ALA A 32 9.97 -44.01 -5.58
N ARG A 33 11.03 -43.59 -4.89
CA ARG A 33 11.02 -42.35 -4.14
C ARG A 33 10.67 -41.32 -5.21
N ALA A 34 9.38 -40.99 -5.31
CA ALA A 34 8.96 -39.83 -6.05
C ALA A 34 9.76 -38.69 -5.43
N ASP A 35 10.76 -38.25 -6.17
CA ASP A 35 11.37 -36.95 -6.01
C ASP A 35 10.19 -36.01 -6.16
N GLU A 36 9.51 -35.68 -5.05
CA GLU A 36 8.54 -34.59 -5.03
C GLU A 36 9.34 -33.39 -5.51
N PRO A 37 9.07 -32.86 -6.72
CA PRO A 37 9.78 -31.68 -7.17
C PRO A 37 9.45 -30.60 -6.16
N ALA A 38 10.44 -30.26 -5.33
CA ALA A 38 10.31 -29.22 -4.34
C ALA A 38 9.73 -27.99 -5.04
N GLU A 39 8.50 -27.62 -4.69
CA GLU A 39 7.87 -26.45 -5.30
C GLU A 39 8.83 -25.27 -5.17
N PRO A 40 9.09 -24.52 -6.26
CA PRO A 40 10.04 -23.43 -6.23
C PRO A 40 9.58 -22.44 -5.18
N LYS A 41 10.33 -22.37 -4.08
CA LYS A 41 10.05 -21.60 -2.86
C LYS A 41 9.84 -20.09 -3.10
N GLY A 42 10.04 -19.60 -4.33
CA GLY A 42 9.86 -18.20 -4.75
C GLY A 42 8.66 -17.91 -5.67
N ALA A 43 7.93 -18.92 -6.17
CA ALA A 43 6.76 -18.65 -7.05
C ALA A 43 5.61 -17.91 -6.32
N PRO A 44 5.26 -18.26 -5.06
CA PRO A 44 4.23 -17.53 -4.31
C PRO A 44 4.66 -16.10 -3.94
N GLU A 45 5.94 -15.91 -3.59
CA GLU A 45 6.50 -14.61 -3.22
C GLU A 45 6.57 -13.65 -4.42
N ALA A 46 6.98 -14.16 -5.59
CA ALA A 46 6.98 -13.36 -6.82
C ALA A 46 5.56 -12.91 -7.22
N LYS A 47 4.56 -13.78 -7.04
CA LYS A 47 3.15 -13.44 -7.26
C LYS A 47 2.66 -12.37 -6.29
N ALA A 48 2.98 -12.49 -4.99
CA ALA A 48 2.63 -11.50 -3.98
C ALA A 48 3.27 -10.13 -4.27
N LEU A 49 4.54 -10.11 -4.69
CA LEU A 49 5.22 -8.87 -5.09
C LEU A 49 4.58 -8.23 -6.33
N ALA A 50 4.17 -9.03 -7.31
CA ALA A 50 3.46 -8.53 -8.49
C ALA A 50 2.10 -7.93 -8.12
N GLU A 51 1.36 -8.57 -7.21
CA GLU A 51 0.09 -8.07 -6.67
C GLU A 51 0.26 -6.76 -5.90
N ALA A 52 1.24 -6.68 -4.98
CA ALA A 52 1.56 -5.45 -4.25
C ALA A 52 1.89 -4.28 -5.18
N LYS A 53 2.65 -4.55 -6.26
CA LYS A 53 2.96 -3.55 -7.30
C LYS A 53 1.73 -3.12 -8.08
N ALA A 54 0.84 -4.04 -8.42
CA ALA A 54 -0.42 -3.71 -9.10
C ALA A 54 -1.31 -2.83 -8.22
N LEU A 55 -1.45 -3.16 -6.94
CA LEU A 55 -2.18 -2.36 -5.95
C LEU A 55 -1.57 -0.97 -5.77
N PHE A 56 -0.23 -0.87 -5.69
CA PHE A 56 0.44 0.42 -5.63
C PHE A 56 0.14 1.28 -6.87
N LYS A 57 0.22 0.70 -8.08
CA LYS A 57 -0.11 1.41 -9.32
C LYS A 57 -1.57 1.87 -9.35
N ALA A 58 -2.49 1.02 -8.90
CA ALA A 58 -3.90 1.40 -8.76
C ALA A 58 -4.08 2.56 -7.78
N GLY A 59 -3.37 2.54 -6.65
CA GLY A 59 -3.37 3.64 -5.69
C GLY A 59 -2.81 4.94 -6.27
N VAL A 60 -1.73 4.88 -7.05
CA VAL A 60 -1.18 6.05 -7.75
C VAL A 60 -2.19 6.61 -8.75
N ALA A 61 -2.83 5.75 -9.55
CA ALA A 61 -3.85 6.18 -10.52
C ALA A 61 -5.04 6.87 -9.83
N ALA A 62 -5.59 6.25 -8.78
CA ALA A 62 -6.67 6.83 -7.99
C ALA A 62 -6.27 8.17 -7.35
N TYR A 63 -5.04 8.26 -6.82
CA TYR A 63 -4.51 9.49 -6.24
C TYR A 63 -4.42 10.60 -7.28
N THR A 64 -3.93 10.30 -8.49
CA THR A 64 -3.84 11.28 -9.59
C THR A 64 -5.21 11.73 -10.08
N SER A 65 -6.23 10.87 -9.98
CA SER A 65 -7.62 11.20 -10.32
C SER A 65 -8.37 11.96 -9.22
N GLY A 66 -7.73 12.21 -8.06
CA GLY A 66 -8.39 12.84 -6.91
C GLY A 66 -9.29 11.91 -6.09
N GLU A 67 -9.32 10.62 -6.42
CA GLU A 67 -10.06 9.58 -5.68
C GLU A 67 -9.25 9.12 -4.46
N PHE A 68 -9.03 10.04 -3.52
CA PHE A 68 -8.09 9.81 -2.42
C PHE A 68 -8.49 8.67 -1.47
N GLU A 69 -9.78 8.41 -1.29
CA GLU A 69 -10.25 7.26 -0.50
C GLU A 69 -9.87 5.93 -1.16
N ALA A 70 -10.14 5.80 -2.47
CA ALA A 70 -9.76 4.62 -3.23
C ALA A 70 -8.24 4.43 -3.25
N ALA A 71 -7.49 5.53 -3.40
CA ALA A 71 -6.04 5.53 -3.34
C ALA A 71 -5.53 5.01 -1.99
N LEU A 72 -6.09 5.50 -0.89
CA LEU A 72 -5.70 5.11 0.46
C LEU A 72 -5.93 3.61 0.69
N GLN A 73 -7.07 3.07 0.23
CA GLN A 73 -7.36 1.65 0.35
C GLN A 73 -6.38 0.80 -0.46
N ALA A 74 -6.10 1.18 -1.71
CA ALA A 74 -5.15 0.47 -2.56
C ALA A 74 -3.73 0.49 -1.96
N PHE A 75 -3.29 1.62 -1.40
CA PHE A 75 -2.00 1.71 -0.70
C PHE A 75 -1.95 0.86 0.57
N ARG A 76 -3.03 0.82 1.36
CA ARG A 76 -3.12 -0.06 2.55
C ARG A 76 -3.02 -1.54 2.16
N GLN A 77 -3.72 -1.96 1.12
CA GLN A 77 -3.67 -3.33 0.62
C GLN A 77 -2.26 -3.67 0.11
N SER A 78 -1.63 -2.76 -0.64
CA SER A 78 -0.23 -2.92 -1.07
C SER A 78 0.73 -3.03 0.11
N TYR A 79 0.56 -2.19 1.13
CA TYR A 79 1.38 -2.21 2.36
C TYR A 79 1.21 -3.49 3.16
N ALA A 80 -0.01 -4.04 3.23
CA ALA A 80 -0.28 -5.29 3.92
C ALA A 80 0.46 -6.49 3.28
N ILE A 81 0.70 -6.45 1.97
CA ILE A 81 1.47 -7.47 1.26
C ILE A 81 2.97 -7.21 1.36
N THR A 82 3.40 -5.96 1.15
CA THR A 82 4.82 -5.58 1.21
C THR A 82 4.98 -4.25 1.94
N PRO A 83 5.32 -4.28 3.25
CA PRO A 83 5.39 -3.07 4.07
C PRO A 83 6.67 -2.29 3.76
N ARG A 84 6.63 -1.42 2.74
CA ARG A 84 7.74 -0.55 2.37
C ARG A 84 7.57 0.85 2.95
N PRO A 85 8.65 1.55 3.36
CA PRO A 85 8.55 2.93 3.82
C PRO A 85 7.94 3.87 2.77
N GLY A 86 8.19 3.61 1.48
CA GLY A 86 7.58 4.39 0.39
C GLY A 86 6.05 4.40 0.42
N LEU A 87 5.42 3.29 0.80
CA LEU A 87 3.96 3.17 0.94
C LEU A 87 3.44 3.94 2.16
N ILE A 88 4.20 3.97 3.26
CA ILE A 88 3.86 4.78 4.45
C ILE A 88 3.76 6.25 4.04
N PHE A 89 4.74 6.76 3.30
CA PHE A 89 4.71 8.13 2.80
C PHE A 89 3.53 8.38 1.86
N SER A 90 3.26 7.46 0.92
CA SER A 90 2.12 7.59 0.00
C SER A 90 0.78 7.63 0.74
N MET A 91 0.61 6.80 1.77
CA MET A 91 -0.57 6.84 2.63
C MET A 91 -0.67 8.17 3.40
N ALA A 92 0.43 8.65 4.00
CA ALA A 92 0.46 9.93 4.71
C ALA A 92 0.09 11.11 3.79
N GLN A 93 0.63 11.12 2.57
CA GLN A 93 0.33 12.13 1.56
C GLN A 93 -1.13 12.07 1.11
N THR A 94 -1.72 10.87 1.01
CA THR A 94 -3.13 10.68 0.68
C THR A 94 -4.05 11.16 1.81
N GLN A 95 -3.69 10.86 3.07
CA GLN A 95 -4.39 11.38 4.25
C GLN A 95 -4.37 12.92 4.29
N ARG A 96 -3.23 13.54 3.98
CA ARG A 96 -3.13 15.00 3.84
C ARG A 96 -4.09 15.54 2.76
N ARG A 97 -4.23 14.85 1.63
CA ARG A 97 -5.19 15.23 0.59
C ARG A 97 -6.64 15.09 1.06
N LEU A 98 -6.97 13.99 1.71
CA LEU A 98 -8.30 13.76 2.30
C LEU A 98 -8.66 14.82 3.34
N PHE A 99 -7.71 15.24 4.17
CA PHE A 99 -7.92 16.35 5.09
C PHE A 99 -8.36 17.62 4.36
N TYR A 100 -7.63 18.03 3.31
CA TYR A 100 -7.97 19.26 2.59
C TYR A 100 -9.22 19.13 1.70
N ALA A 101 -9.47 17.96 1.11
CA ALA A 101 -10.61 17.73 0.23
C ALA A 101 -11.91 17.41 0.99
N GLY A 102 -11.83 16.72 2.11
CA GLY A 102 -12.95 16.21 2.91
C GLY A 102 -13.43 17.16 4.01
N GLY A 103 -13.21 18.47 3.86
CA GLY A 103 -13.72 19.47 4.83
C GLY A 103 -12.91 19.60 6.12
N ARG A 104 -11.61 19.24 6.10
CA ARG A 104 -10.68 19.36 7.24
C ARG A 104 -10.98 18.45 8.41
N ASP A 105 -11.33 17.19 8.15
CA ASP A 105 -11.50 16.18 9.19
C ASP A 105 -10.21 16.00 10.02
N PRO A 106 -10.23 16.25 11.35
CA PRO A 106 -9.09 16.06 12.23
C PRO A 106 -8.46 14.66 12.18
N GLN A 107 -9.23 13.61 11.87
CA GLN A 107 -8.70 12.25 11.77
C GLN A 107 -7.68 12.11 10.64
N HIS A 108 -7.97 12.69 9.48
CA HIS A 108 -7.04 12.68 8.34
C HIS A 108 -5.79 13.52 8.61
N LEU A 109 -5.95 14.65 9.32
CA LEU A 109 -4.82 15.47 9.75
C LEU A 109 -3.87 14.69 10.66
N GLN A 110 -4.42 14.05 11.69
CA GLN A 110 -3.65 13.26 12.65
C GLN A 110 -2.97 12.06 11.98
N ALA A 111 -3.70 11.33 11.12
CA ALA A 111 -3.17 10.19 10.40
C ALA A 111 -2.04 10.59 9.42
N ALA A 112 -2.13 11.76 8.79
CA ALA A 112 -1.06 12.27 7.94
C ALA A 112 0.21 12.56 8.73
N ILE A 113 0.11 13.26 9.87
CA ILE A 113 1.25 13.56 10.75
C ILE A 113 1.90 12.25 11.21
N GLN A 114 1.11 11.31 11.74
CA GLN A 114 1.61 10.01 12.19
C GLN A 114 2.32 9.23 11.07
N GLY A 115 1.75 9.22 9.87
CA GLY A 115 2.36 8.53 8.72
C GLY A 115 3.69 9.15 8.30
N TYR A 116 3.80 10.49 8.28
CA TYR A 116 5.08 11.15 7.99
C TYR A 116 6.11 10.91 9.11
N THR A 117 5.70 10.93 10.37
CA THR A 117 6.59 10.59 11.50
C THR A 117 7.12 9.17 11.38
N ALA A 118 6.24 8.19 11.15
CA ALA A 118 6.63 6.79 10.94
C ALA A 118 7.56 6.62 9.72
N TYR A 119 7.36 7.41 8.65
CA TYR A 119 8.26 7.42 7.51
C TYR A 119 9.67 7.94 7.89
N LEU A 120 9.76 9.02 8.66
CA LEU A 120 11.05 9.56 9.14
C LEU A 120 11.75 8.64 10.12
N GLU A 121 10.99 7.85 10.88
CA GLU A 121 11.52 6.80 11.73
C GLU A 121 12.08 5.64 10.91
N ALA A 122 11.38 5.21 9.86
CA ALA A 122 11.79 4.10 9.01
C ALA A 122 12.96 4.44 8.07
N VAL A 123 13.02 5.66 7.55
CA VAL A 123 14.05 6.11 6.59
C VAL A 123 14.99 7.08 7.28
N LYS A 124 16.19 6.63 7.69
CA LYS A 124 17.13 7.48 8.47
C LYS A 124 17.92 8.50 7.64
N ARG A 125 18.17 8.23 6.35
CA ARG A 125 18.91 9.11 5.42
C ARG A 125 18.33 9.03 4.00
N GLY A 126 18.52 10.08 3.22
CA GLY A 126 18.03 10.17 1.84
C GLY A 126 16.50 10.16 1.73
N GLY A 127 15.99 9.68 0.58
CA GLY A 127 14.55 9.57 0.31
C GLY A 127 13.83 10.92 0.39
N ARG A 128 12.57 10.88 0.83
CA ARG A 128 11.66 12.03 0.93
C ARG A 128 11.61 12.61 2.35
N ARG A 129 12.73 12.55 3.09
CA ARG A 129 12.77 13.00 4.50
C ARG A 129 12.47 14.50 4.62
N LEU A 130 13.05 15.32 3.75
CA LEU A 130 12.81 16.76 3.74
C LEU A 130 11.33 17.08 3.48
N GLU A 131 10.72 16.42 2.51
CA GLU A 131 9.30 16.60 2.19
C GLU A 131 8.41 16.16 3.36
N ALA A 132 8.73 15.05 4.01
CA ALA A 132 8.00 14.56 5.17
C ALA A 132 8.12 15.50 6.37
N SER A 133 9.31 16.02 6.68
CA SER A 133 9.49 16.96 7.79
C SER A 133 8.76 18.29 7.54
N GLN A 134 8.85 18.82 6.31
CA GLN A 134 8.12 20.04 5.93
C GLN A 134 6.60 19.84 6.00
N ALA A 135 6.10 18.67 5.59
CA ALA A 135 4.69 18.34 5.69
C ALA A 135 4.23 18.25 7.15
N ILE A 136 5.02 17.66 8.05
CA ILE A 136 4.72 17.64 9.49
C ILE A 136 4.61 19.07 10.03
N GLU A 137 5.61 19.92 9.78
CA GLU A 137 5.60 21.31 10.27
C GLU A 137 4.37 22.10 9.79
N GLU A 138 3.98 21.92 8.52
CA GLU A 138 2.77 22.51 7.96
C GLU A 138 1.52 22.01 8.69
N LEU A 139 1.37 20.69 8.79
CA LEU A 139 0.17 20.07 9.36
C LEU A 139 0.04 20.35 10.85
N GLU A 140 1.13 20.42 11.60
CA GLU A 140 1.11 20.85 13.00
C GLU A 140 0.73 22.32 13.17
N ARG A 141 1.19 23.21 12.26
CA ARG A 141 0.71 24.60 12.24
C ARG A 141 -0.80 24.65 12.03
N VAL A 142 -1.33 23.83 11.12
CA VAL A 142 -2.78 23.73 10.90
C VAL A 142 -3.50 23.16 12.12
N ARG A 143 -2.95 22.12 12.77
CA ARG A 143 -3.50 21.53 13.99
C ARG A 143 -3.63 22.56 15.11
N ARG A 144 -2.62 23.40 15.30
CA ARG A 144 -2.62 24.55 16.23
C ARG A 144 -3.67 25.60 15.88
N GLN A 145 -3.80 25.96 14.60
CA GLN A 145 -4.79 26.92 14.15
C GLN A 145 -6.24 26.43 14.36
N LEU A 146 -6.46 25.13 14.22
CA LEU A 146 -7.75 24.50 14.48
C LEU A 146 -7.99 24.23 15.98
N GLY A 147 -7.01 24.49 16.85
CA GLY A 147 -7.10 24.27 18.30
C GLY A 147 -7.16 22.80 18.71
N LEU A 148 -6.70 21.89 17.84
CA LEU A 148 -6.84 20.43 18.03
C LEU A 148 -5.80 19.84 18.99
N ASP A 149 -4.78 20.60 19.41
CA ASP A 149 -3.76 20.11 20.37
C ASP A 149 -4.35 19.90 21.77
N ARG A 150 -5.37 20.68 22.15
CA ARG A 150 -5.98 20.61 23.49
C ARG A 150 -6.97 19.48 23.68
N ALA A 151 -7.30 18.76 22.61
CA ALA A 151 -8.25 17.65 22.68
C ALA A 151 -7.58 16.34 23.19
N GLY A 152 -6.24 16.28 23.20
CA GLY A 152 -5.46 15.11 23.64
C GLY A 152 -4.70 15.31 24.95
N GLU A 153 -4.25 16.54 25.25
CA GLU A 153 -3.71 16.89 26.56
C GLU A 153 -4.85 17.36 27.49
N GLY A 154 -5.25 16.49 28.43
CA GLY A 154 -5.82 16.96 29.68
C GLY A 154 -4.87 17.94 30.37
N PRO A 155 -5.34 18.78 31.31
CA PRO A 155 -4.51 19.76 31.98
C PRO A 155 -3.49 19.04 32.88
N GLY A 156 -2.32 18.75 32.34
CA GLY A 156 -1.29 17.99 33.06
C GLY A 156 -0.15 17.54 32.16
N ASP A 157 0.54 18.48 31.51
CA ASP A 157 2.00 18.48 31.45
C ASP A 157 2.45 19.67 30.59
N ALA A 158 3.00 20.68 31.27
CA ALA A 158 3.84 21.67 30.62
C ALA A 158 5.25 21.05 30.56
N PRO A 159 5.83 20.77 29.37
CA PRO A 159 7.19 20.27 29.32
C PRO A 159 8.17 21.42 29.58
N GLU A 160 8.87 21.36 30.71
CA GLU A 160 10.12 22.11 30.89
C GLU A 160 11.14 21.70 29.81
N PRO A 161 11.87 22.65 29.19
CA PRO A 161 12.91 22.31 28.23
C PRO A 161 14.17 21.82 28.98
N THR A 162 14.55 20.56 28.79
CA THR A 162 15.92 20.11 29.12
C THR A 162 16.76 19.96 27.85
N PRO A 163 18.04 20.38 27.89
CA PRO A 163 18.88 20.55 26.72
C PRO A 163 19.55 19.24 26.27
N THR A 164 19.87 19.25 24.97
CA THR A 164 20.79 18.43 24.20
C THR A 164 22.02 17.91 24.96
N ASP A 165 22.34 16.62 24.83
CA ASP A 165 23.73 16.20 24.64
C ASP A 165 23.89 14.80 24.01
N GLY A 166 24.80 14.72 23.04
CA GLY A 166 25.78 13.64 22.91
C GLY A 166 25.43 12.29 22.23
N ALA A 167 26.12 12.05 21.11
CA ALA A 167 26.90 10.83 20.80
C ALA A 167 26.45 9.88 19.66
N THR A 168 27.16 10.06 18.54
CA THR A 168 28.04 9.07 17.85
C THR A 168 27.48 7.82 17.15
N VAL A 169 27.54 7.90 15.81
CA VAL A 169 28.06 6.96 14.79
C VAL A 169 27.89 5.44 15.00
N GLY A 170 27.13 4.84 14.06
CA GLY A 170 27.26 3.44 13.63
C GLY A 170 26.97 3.35 12.14
N GLU A 171 28.00 3.07 11.35
CA GLU A 171 28.01 2.92 9.90
C GLU A 171 27.51 1.52 9.50
N ILE A 172 26.50 1.44 8.62
CA ILE A 172 25.98 0.20 8.00
C ILE A 172 25.60 0.54 6.55
N PRO A 173 25.98 -0.30 5.55
CA PRO A 173 26.20 0.13 4.17
C PRO A 173 24.92 0.48 3.40
N GLU A 174 25.09 1.41 2.46
CA GLU A 174 24.06 1.90 1.54
C GLU A 174 23.46 0.77 0.67
N PRO A 175 22.14 0.61 0.62
CA PRO A 175 21.49 -0.05 -0.50
C PRO A 175 21.15 0.98 -1.58
N THR A 176 21.59 0.64 -2.78
CA THR A 176 21.40 1.26 -4.10
C THR A 176 20.10 2.08 -4.28
N PRO A 177 20.14 3.26 -4.92
CA PRO A 177 18.95 4.05 -5.21
C PRO A 177 18.03 3.31 -6.18
N GLU A 178 16.83 2.95 -5.71
CA GLU A 178 15.71 2.56 -6.56
C GLU A 178 15.24 3.84 -7.31
N PRO A 179 15.24 3.87 -8.65
CA PRO A 179 14.91 5.08 -9.40
C PRO A 179 13.46 5.48 -9.15
N ALA A 180 13.26 6.78 -8.88
CA ALA A 180 11.94 7.38 -8.72
C ALA A 180 11.06 7.10 -9.96
N PRO A 181 9.75 6.80 -9.81
CA PRO A 181 8.83 6.90 -10.92
C PRO A 181 8.73 8.37 -11.32
N THR A 182 9.30 8.69 -12.47
CA THR A 182 9.19 9.97 -13.17
C THR A 182 7.71 10.35 -13.26
N ALA A 183 7.34 11.48 -12.65
CA ALA A 183 6.06 12.12 -12.93
C ALA A 183 6.00 12.44 -14.43
N PRO A 184 4.86 12.22 -15.12
CA PRO A 184 4.73 12.67 -16.50
C PRO A 184 4.79 14.21 -16.52
N GLU A 185 5.84 14.76 -17.12
CA GLU A 185 5.90 16.18 -17.48
C GLU A 185 4.76 16.48 -18.48
N PRO A 186 4.03 17.60 -18.35
CA PRO A 186 3.11 18.01 -19.39
C PRO A 186 3.92 18.40 -20.63
N GLU A 187 3.76 17.65 -21.72
CA GLU A 187 4.25 18.08 -23.03
C GLU A 187 3.56 19.39 -23.41
N ALA A 188 4.22 20.50 -23.10
CA ALA A 188 3.91 21.78 -23.69
C ALA A 188 4.32 21.70 -25.17
N THR A 189 3.35 21.38 -26.02
CA THR A 189 3.42 21.58 -27.47
C THR A 189 3.81 23.02 -27.74
N ARG A 190 5.11 23.27 -27.89
CA ARG A 190 5.67 24.56 -28.23
C ARG A 190 5.53 24.72 -29.74
N LEU A 191 4.40 25.27 -30.18
CA LEU A 191 4.18 25.67 -31.57
C LEU A 191 5.17 26.79 -31.92
N MET A 192 6.30 26.43 -32.55
CA MET A 192 7.21 27.41 -33.12
C MET A 192 6.61 27.99 -34.41
N VAL A 193 6.16 29.23 -34.34
CA VAL A 193 5.89 30.05 -35.52
C VAL A 193 7.23 30.59 -36.02
N THR A 194 7.70 30.09 -37.15
CA THR A 194 8.71 30.76 -37.97
C THR A 194 8.04 31.17 -39.29
N SER A 195 7.68 32.45 -39.40
CA SER A 195 7.54 33.12 -40.70
C SER A 195 8.95 33.33 -41.29
N PRO A 196 9.17 33.53 -42.62
CA PRO A 196 8.45 34.55 -43.39
C PRO A 196 8.25 34.33 -44.91
N ALA A 197 7.42 35.23 -45.46
CA ALA A 197 7.52 35.88 -46.78
C ALA A 197 6.81 35.29 -48.02
N ARG A 198 5.87 36.13 -48.51
CA ARG A 198 5.58 36.51 -49.91
C ARG A 198 5.03 35.43 -50.87
N GLY A 199 3.75 35.57 -51.23
CA GLY A 199 3.26 35.17 -52.57
C GLY A 199 2.13 34.15 -52.66
N ALA A 200 1.49 33.72 -51.56
CA ALA A 200 0.37 32.78 -51.67
C ALA A 200 -0.97 33.51 -51.89
N THR A 201 -1.39 33.68 -53.14
CA THR A 201 -2.80 33.87 -53.49
C THR A 201 -3.50 32.51 -53.42
N VAL A 202 -4.38 32.33 -52.44
CA VAL A 202 -5.30 31.18 -52.41
C VAL A 202 -6.58 31.61 -53.11
N ALA A 203 -6.78 31.10 -54.33
CA ALA A 203 -8.06 31.18 -55.02
C ALA A 203 -9.00 30.16 -54.37
N LEU A 204 -10.14 30.63 -53.87
CA LEU A 204 -11.29 29.81 -53.51
C LEU A 204 -12.17 29.75 -54.74
N ASP A 205 -12.32 28.57 -55.34
CA ASP A 205 -13.32 28.32 -56.37
C ASP A 205 -13.96 26.95 -56.10
N GLY A 206 -15.29 26.95 -56.07
CA GLY A 206 -16.21 25.80 -56.24
C GLY A 206 -16.19 24.70 -55.20
#